data_AF-A0A8S8Y234-F1
#
_entry.id   AF-A0A8S8Y234-F1
#
_cell.length_a   1.000
_cell.length_b   1.000
_cell.length_c   1.000
_cell.angle_alpha   90.00
_cell.angle_beta   90.00
_cell.angle_gamma   90.00
#
_symmetry.space_group_name_H-M   'P 1'
#
loop_
_entity.id
_entity.type
_entity.pdbx_description
1 polymer ?
#
loop_
_entity_poly.entity_id
_entity_poly.type
_entity_poly.pdbx_seq_one_letter_code
_entity_poly.pdbx_strand_id
1 'polypeptide(L)'
;MIDVGVNIASDTDPMPFFNAPEALPLDKLDAVVLTHSHLDHAGMLPVLFKYGYRGPVYCTPPTRDLMLLLQTDYLKVGGAEGKRTPYDMEDIRMCMKHVVDVDWDSTTDIAPDVKLTFSNAGHILGSSAVHLNIADGKHNIVFSGDQSTRSHGCLTPPTLASHGWKHWSSNPLTAPR
;
A
#
# COMPACT_ATOMS: atom_id res chain seq x y z
N MET A 1 1.08 -2.56 8.07
CA MET A 1 0.10 -1.48 7.86
C MET A 1 -0.19 -1.40 6.37
N ILE A 2 -1.45 -1.22 5.97
CA ILE A 2 -1.84 -1.10 4.55
C ILE A 2 -2.40 0.30 4.36
N ASP A 3 -1.79 1.05 3.44
CA ASP A 3 -2.04 2.46 3.16
C ASP A 3 -1.87 3.42 4.35
N VAL A 4 -1.48 4.65 4.05
CA VAL A 4 -1.24 5.75 5.00
C VAL A 4 -1.58 7.08 4.31
N GLY A 5 -2.87 7.35 4.21
CA GLY A 5 -3.42 8.47 3.45
C GLY A 5 -3.45 9.83 4.15
N VAL A 6 -3.62 10.90 3.36
CA VAL A 6 -4.09 12.21 3.83
C VAL A 6 -5.57 12.42 3.47
N ASN A 7 -6.36 12.96 4.38
CA ASN A 7 -7.68 13.47 4.03
C ASN A 7 -7.52 14.83 3.31
N ILE A 8 -7.49 14.81 1.98
CA ILE A 8 -7.29 16.02 1.14
C ILE A 8 -8.45 17.02 1.31
N ALA A 9 -9.63 16.56 1.72
CA ALA A 9 -10.82 17.40 1.86
C ALA A 9 -10.92 18.11 3.22
N SER A 10 -10.03 17.82 4.17
CA SER A 10 -10.10 18.35 5.54
C SER A 10 -8.78 18.96 5.97
N ASP A 11 -8.81 20.25 6.33
CA ASP A 11 -7.67 20.94 6.93
C ASP A 11 -7.58 20.73 8.45
N THR A 12 -8.65 20.23 9.10
CA THR A 12 -8.72 20.10 10.56
C THR A 12 -8.24 18.76 11.09
N ASP A 13 -8.51 17.68 10.36
CA ASP A 13 -8.07 16.33 10.70
C ASP A 13 -7.58 15.59 9.44
N PRO A 14 -6.41 16.01 8.91
CA PRO A 14 -5.90 15.48 7.65
C PRO A 14 -5.22 14.11 7.80
N MET A 15 -4.97 13.63 9.03
CA MET A 15 -4.09 12.49 9.30
C MET A 15 -4.83 11.30 9.90
N PRO A 16 -4.35 10.06 9.66
CA PRO A 16 -4.77 8.90 10.43
C PRO A 16 -4.42 9.04 11.92
N PHE A 17 -5.09 8.25 12.76
CA PHE A 17 -4.84 8.20 14.21
C PHE A 17 -3.50 7.51 14.56
N PHE A 18 -2.37 8.18 14.30
CA PHE A 18 -1.03 7.66 14.63
C PHE A 18 -0.76 7.52 16.14
N ASN A 19 -1.59 8.15 16.97
CA ASN A 19 -1.53 8.07 18.43
C ASN A 19 -2.34 6.89 19.01
N ALA A 20 -3.01 6.11 18.17
CA ALA A 20 -3.71 4.91 18.62
C ALA A 20 -2.71 3.94 19.29
N PRO A 21 -3.04 3.34 20.45
CA PRO A 21 -2.16 2.42 21.15
C PRO A 21 -1.67 1.25 20.28
N GLU A 22 -2.48 0.80 19.32
CA GLU A 22 -2.20 -0.31 18.40
C GLU A 22 -1.17 0.07 17.32
N ALA A 23 -1.05 1.35 17.00
CA ALA A 23 -0.05 1.84 16.06
C ALA A 23 1.31 2.09 16.74
N LEU A 24 1.32 2.27 18.07
CA LEU A 24 2.52 2.62 18.81
C LEU A 24 3.19 1.40 19.48
N PRO A 25 4.53 1.41 19.58
CA PRO A 25 5.44 2.33 18.91
C PRO A 25 5.61 2.01 17.42
N LEU A 26 5.78 3.05 16.59
CA LEU A 26 5.86 2.90 15.12
C LEU A 26 7.07 2.08 14.64
N ASP A 27 8.12 1.99 15.45
CA ASP A 27 9.32 1.21 15.17
C ASP A 27 9.10 -0.31 15.20
N LYS A 28 8.00 -0.77 15.80
CA LYS A 28 7.58 -2.18 15.80
C LYS A 28 6.75 -2.59 14.59
N LEU A 29 6.44 -1.65 13.69
CA LEU A 29 5.72 -1.98 12.48
C LEU A 29 6.63 -2.80 11.55
N ASP A 30 6.21 -4.02 11.17
CA ASP A 30 7.04 -4.89 10.32
C ASP A 30 7.18 -4.36 8.89
N ALA A 31 6.08 -3.82 8.34
CA ALA A 31 6.02 -3.34 6.97
C ALA A 31 4.86 -2.35 6.75
N VAL A 32 5.04 -1.48 5.77
CA VAL A 32 3.96 -0.71 5.14
C VAL A 32 3.74 -1.24 3.73
N VAL A 33 2.49 -1.42 3.32
CA VAL A 33 2.11 -1.84 1.96
C VAL A 33 1.21 -0.78 1.38
N LEU A 34 1.53 -0.29 0.18
CA LEU A 34 0.70 0.68 -0.53
C LEU A 34 -0.06 0.02 -1.67
N THR A 35 -1.36 0.27 -1.75
CA THR A 35 -2.22 -0.20 -2.82
C THR A 35 -1.98 0.58 -4.11
N HIS A 36 -1.87 1.90 -4.04
CA HIS A 36 -1.62 2.80 -5.17
C HIS A 36 -1.14 4.18 -4.70
N SER A 37 -0.84 5.07 -5.66
CA SER A 37 -0.09 6.30 -5.40
C SER A 37 -0.93 7.51 -4.99
N HIS A 38 -2.26 7.43 -4.94
CA HIS A 38 -3.06 8.60 -4.56
C HIS A 38 -2.73 9.08 -3.15
N LEU A 39 -2.86 10.39 -2.92
CA LEU A 39 -2.48 11.03 -1.66
C LEU A 39 -3.33 10.54 -0.48
N ASP A 40 -4.59 10.20 -0.69
CA ASP A 40 -5.47 9.57 0.30
C ASP A 40 -5.12 8.10 0.61
N HIS A 41 -4.12 7.54 -0.05
CA HIS A 41 -3.55 6.22 0.26
C HIS A 41 -2.07 6.25 0.64
N ALA A 42 -1.29 7.22 0.15
CA ALA A 42 0.16 7.26 0.36
C ALA A 42 0.69 8.60 0.92
N GLY A 43 -0.17 9.61 1.03
CA GLY A 43 0.25 10.99 1.31
C GLY A 43 0.84 11.21 2.70
N MET A 44 0.51 10.38 3.70
CA MET A 44 1.05 10.49 5.06
C MET A 44 2.17 9.50 5.34
N LEU A 45 2.62 8.73 4.36
CA LEU A 45 3.75 7.82 4.53
C LEU A 45 5.03 8.52 5.04
N PRO A 46 5.44 9.71 4.56
CA PRO A 46 6.64 10.39 5.07
C PRO A 46 6.53 10.76 6.56
N VAL A 47 5.32 10.96 7.07
CA VAL A 47 5.07 11.23 8.49
C VAL A 47 5.50 10.06 9.37
N LEU A 48 5.33 8.82 8.92
CA LEU A 48 5.81 7.65 9.65
C LEU A 48 7.34 7.70 9.83
N PHE A 49 8.06 8.06 8.77
CA PHE A 49 9.53 8.19 8.81
C PHE A 49 9.99 9.34 9.70
N LYS A 50 9.28 10.46 9.68
CA LYS A 50 9.52 11.58 10.60
C LYS A 50 9.42 11.16 12.07
N TYR A 51 8.46 10.29 12.40
CA TYR A 51 8.20 9.81 13.77
C TYR A 51 8.89 8.48 14.11
N GLY A 52 9.86 8.03 13.31
CA GLY A 52 10.79 6.96 13.70
C GLY A 52 10.57 5.60 13.03
N TYR A 53 9.60 5.45 12.13
CA TYR A 53 9.50 4.24 11.31
C TYR A 53 10.73 4.10 10.40
N ARG A 54 11.32 2.90 10.37
CA ARG A 54 12.49 2.56 9.53
C ARG A 54 12.34 1.20 8.84
N GLY A 55 11.13 0.64 8.82
CA GLY A 55 10.85 -0.61 8.13
C GLY A 55 10.67 -0.43 6.61
N PRO A 56 10.46 -1.53 5.87
CA PRO A 56 10.24 -1.51 4.42
C PRO A 56 8.86 -0.97 4.03
N VAL A 57 8.78 -0.41 2.82
CA VAL A 57 7.53 0.00 2.17
C VAL A 57 7.39 -0.78 0.88
N TYR A 58 6.36 -1.62 0.75
CA TYR A 58 6.12 -2.41 -0.44
C TYR A 58 5.07 -1.75 -1.33
N CYS A 59 5.42 -1.58 -2.61
CA CYS A 59 4.49 -1.12 -3.63
C CYS A 59 4.95 -1.57 -5.02
N THR A 60 4.12 -1.37 -6.04
CA THR A 60 4.54 -1.58 -7.43
C THR A 60 5.49 -0.47 -7.91
N PRO A 61 6.38 -0.75 -8.88
CA PRO A 61 7.29 0.28 -9.42
C PRO A 61 6.58 1.56 -9.90
N PRO A 62 5.42 1.49 -10.61
CA PRO A 62 4.73 2.72 -11.00
C PRO A 62 4.13 3.48 -9.82
N THR A 63 3.68 2.78 -8.78
CA THR A 63 3.18 3.41 -7.55
C THR A 63 4.29 4.19 -6.86
N ARG A 64 5.52 3.64 -6.79
CA ARG A 64 6.68 4.35 -6.23
C ARG A 64 6.91 5.69 -6.93
N ASP A 65 6.97 5.67 -8.25
CA ASP A 65 7.34 6.84 -9.04
C ASP A 65 6.25 7.92 -8.97
N LEU A 66 4.98 7.52 -9.07
CA LEU A 66 3.84 8.44 -8.94
C LEU A 66 3.68 8.98 -7.52
N MET A 67 3.91 8.16 -6.50
CA MET A 67 3.85 8.59 -5.10
C MET A 67 4.87 9.69 -4.84
N LEU A 68 6.13 9.52 -5.29
CA LEU A 68 7.16 10.54 -5.14
C LEU A 68 6.76 11.87 -5.82
N LEU A 69 6.21 11.79 -7.03
CA LEU A 69 5.72 12.95 -7.76
C LEU A 69 4.61 13.68 -6.97
N LEU A 70 3.58 12.93 -6.55
CA LEU A 70 2.41 13.50 -5.88
C LEU A 70 2.75 14.06 -4.49
N GLN A 71 3.59 13.39 -3.71
CA GLN A 71 4.03 13.90 -2.41
C GLN A 71 4.89 15.17 -2.54
N THR A 72 5.74 15.25 -3.58
CA THR A 72 6.54 16.46 -3.85
C THR A 72 5.64 17.62 -4.27
N ASP A 73 4.64 17.36 -5.12
CA ASP A 73 3.67 18.38 -5.53
C ASP A 73 2.80 18.86 -4.36
N TYR A 74 2.39 17.94 -3.48
CA TYR A 74 1.65 18.28 -2.26
C TYR A 74 2.40 19.29 -1.38
N LEU A 75 3.73 19.12 -1.21
CA LEU A 75 4.55 20.09 -0.47
C LEU A 75 4.63 21.45 -1.18
N LYS A 76 4.76 21.44 -2.51
CA LYS A 76 4.86 22.64 -3.32
C LYS A 76 3.56 23.46 -3.28
N VAL A 77 2.41 22.81 -3.49
CA VAL A 77 1.09 23.46 -3.44
C VAL A 77 0.81 23.95 -2.03
N GLY A 78 1.04 23.14 -0.99
CA GLY A 78 0.88 23.55 0.40
C GLY A 78 1.71 24.79 0.74
N GLY A 79 2.97 24.83 0.32
CA GLY A 79 3.84 25.99 0.52
C GLY A 79 3.37 27.24 -0.22
N ALA A 80 2.88 27.10 -1.46
CA ALA A 80 2.34 28.21 -2.25
C ALA A 80 1.03 28.78 -1.66
N GLU A 81 0.21 27.93 -1.03
CA GLU A 81 -1.01 28.33 -0.32
C GLU A 81 -0.76 28.83 1.11
N GLY A 82 0.49 28.83 1.57
CA GLY A 82 0.85 29.21 2.95
C GLY A 82 0.39 28.21 4.01
N LYS A 83 0.04 26.98 3.60
CA LYS A 83 -0.33 25.89 4.50
C LYS A 83 0.92 25.25 5.09
N ARG A 84 0.83 24.88 6.37
CA ARG A 84 1.89 24.11 7.03
C ARG A 84 1.78 22.65 6.61
N THR A 85 2.82 22.11 6.00
CA THR A 85 2.87 20.70 5.61
C THR A 85 3.25 19.82 6.81
N PRO A 86 2.80 18.55 6.86
CA PRO A 86 3.06 17.67 8.01
C PRO A 86 4.51 17.14 8.02
N TYR A 87 5.15 17.10 6.87
CA TYR A 87 6.49 16.59 6.61
C TYR A 87 7.20 17.49 5.59
N ASP A 88 8.48 17.21 5.33
CA ASP A 88 9.30 17.93 4.37
C ASP A 88 9.97 17.01 3.33
N MET A 89 10.81 17.59 2.48
CA MET A 89 11.52 16.85 1.43
C MET A 89 12.57 15.86 1.97
N GLU A 90 13.10 16.07 3.18
CA GLU A 90 14.03 15.12 3.80
C GLU A 90 13.28 13.86 4.26
N ASP A 91 12.08 14.03 4.82
CA ASP A 91 11.19 12.92 5.17
C ASP A 91 10.83 12.06 3.94
N ILE A 92 10.50 12.68 2.80
CA ILE A 92 10.24 11.96 1.54
C ILE A 92 11.49 11.19 1.11
N ARG A 93 12.67 11.84 1.10
CA ARG A 93 13.93 11.17 0.72
C ARG A 93 14.25 10.00 1.63
N MET A 94 13.94 10.10 2.92
CA MET A 94 14.09 9.00 3.85
C MET A 94 13.17 7.86 3.47
N CYS A 95 11.88 8.13 3.29
CA CYS A 95 10.88 7.15 2.86
C CYS A 95 11.33 6.38 1.61
N MET A 96 11.81 7.08 0.57
CA MET A 96 12.21 6.45 -0.69
C MET A 96 13.36 5.45 -0.57
N LYS A 97 14.23 5.57 0.46
CA LYS A 97 15.31 4.61 0.72
C LYS A 97 14.80 3.26 1.23
N HIS A 98 13.57 3.23 1.73
CA HIS A 98 12.94 2.06 2.32
C HIS A 98 11.88 1.43 1.39
N VAL A 99 11.67 2.00 0.20
CA VAL A 99 10.73 1.43 -0.78
C VAL A 99 11.35 0.19 -1.44
N VAL A 100 10.56 -0.88 -1.45
CA VAL A 100 10.86 -2.15 -2.10
C VAL A 100 9.81 -2.37 -3.19
N ASP A 101 10.26 -2.36 -4.43
CA ASP A 101 9.42 -2.62 -5.58
C ASP A 101 9.02 -4.10 -5.64
N VAL A 102 7.74 -4.38 -5.84
CA VAL A 102 7.21 -5.72 -6.06
C VAL A 102 6.31 -5.71 -7.28
N ASP A 103 6.63 -6.56 -8.25
CA ASP A 103 5.80 -6.74 -9.44
C ASP A 103 4.50 -7.46 -9.13
N TRP A 104 3.50 -7.26 -9.97
CA TRP A 104 2.26 -8.05 -9.90
C TRP A 104 2.53 -9.55 -10.02
N ASP A 105 1.70 -10.33 -9.33
CA ASP A 105 1.74 -11.80 -9.27
C ASP A 105 3.04 -12.39 -8.68
N SER A 106 3.96 -11.54 -8.20
CA SER A 106 5.12 -11.96 -7.42
C SER A 106 4.73 -12.14 -5.94
N THR A 107 5.18 -13.23 -5.33
CA THR A 107 4.97 -13.49 -3.90
C THR A 107 6.22 -13.11 -3.11
N THR A 108 6.05 -12.24 -2.12
CA THR A 108 7.16 -11.72 -1.29
C THR A 108 6.85 -11.96 0.19
N ASP A 109 7.80 -12.51 0.94
CA ASP A 109 7.71 -12.61 2.39
C ASP A 109 7.92 -11.21 3.01
N ILE A 110 6.92 -10.69 3.71
CA ILE A 110 6.95 -9.36 4.33
C ILE A 110 7.05 -9.41 5.86
N ALA A 111 6.77 -10.57 6.45
CA ALA A 111 6.95 -10.91 7.86
C ALA A 111 7.13 -12.44 7.99
N PRO A 112 7.58 -12.99 9.13
CA PRO A 112 7.88 -14.42 9.27
C PRO A 112 6.76 -15.38 8.87
N ASP A 113 5.50 -14.97 8.99
CA ASP A 113 4.31 -15.76 8.67
C ASP A 113 3.35 -15.07 7.70
N VAL A 114 3.79 -14.00 7.01
CA VAL A 114 2.95 -13.23 6.08
C VAL A 114 3.60 -13.09 4.72
N LYS A 115 2.89 -13.56 3.69
CA LYS A 115 3.28 -13.42 2.28
C LYS A 115 2.35 -12.44 1.58
N LEU A 116 2.95 -11.53 0.83
CA LEU A 116 2.30 -10.51 0.03
C LEU A 116 2.29 -10.91 -1.45
N THR A 117 1.15 -10.73 -2.11
CA THR A 117 1.03 -10.74 -3.57
C THR A 117 0.20 -9.55 -4.01
N PHE A 118 0.71 -8.78 -4.97
CA PHE A 118 -0.08 -7.74 -5.63
C PHE A 118 -0.79 -8.30 -6.87
N SER A 119 -2.03 -7.85 -7.11
CA SER A 119 -2.75 -8.11 -8.36
C SER A 119 -3.31 -6.80 -8.90
N ASN A 120 -3.37 -6.65 -10.23
CA ASN A 120 -3.83 -5.40 -10.85
C ASN A 120 -5.25 -5.03 -10.41
N ALA A 121 -5.41 -3.80 -9.93
CA ALA A 121 -6.70 -3.22 -9.51
C ALA A 121 -7.44 -2.45 -10.62
N GLY A 122 -6.75 -2.14 -11.72
CA GLY A 122 -7.33 -1.42 -12.87
C GLY A 122 -7.76 0.03 -12.59
N HIS A 123 -7.42 0.60 -11.44
CA HIS A 123 -7.82 1.96 -11.01
C HIS A 123 -6.92 3.05 -11.61
N ILE A 124 -5.63 3.00 -11.29
CA ILE A 124 -4.57 3.84 -11.87
C ILE A 124 -3.34 2.99 -12.23
N LEU A 125 -2.36 3.60 -12.90
CA LEU A 125 -1.11 2.91 -13.23
C LEU A 125 -0.42 2.39 -11.96
N GLY A 126 -0.15 1.08 -11.90
CA GLY A 126 0.45 0.43 -10.73
C GLY A 126 -0.52 0.10 -9.59
N SER A 127 -1.79 0.50 -9.68
CA SER A 127 -2.78 0.19 -8.63
C SER A 127 -2.96 -1.31 -8.43
N SER A 128 -3.05 -1.72 -7.16
CA SER A 128 -2.99 -3.12 -6.78
C SER A 128 -3.99 -3.48 -5.68
N ALA A 129 -4.68 -4.60 -5.88
CA ALA A 129 -5.23 -5.37 -4.78
C ALA A 129 -4.08 -6.06 -4.03
N VAL A 130 -4.16 -6.08 -2.72
CA VAL A 130 -3.17 -6.63 -1.80
C VAL A 130 -3.71 -7.96 -1.26
N HIS A 131 -3.09 -9.06 -1.64
CA HIS A 131 -3.39 -10.37 -1.09
C HIS A 131 -2.35 -10.74 -0.03
N LEU A 132 -2.83 -11.00 1.19
CA LEU A 132 -2.02 -11.46 2.31
C LEU A 132 -2.35 -12.91 2.63
N ASN A 133 -1.36 -13.77 2.48
CA ASN A 133 -1.42 -15.16 2.91
C ASN A 133 -0.72 -15.30 4.27
N ILE A 134 -1.47 -15.73 5.28
CA ILE A 134 -1.02 -15.76 6.67
C ILE A 134 -0.87 -17.21 7.14
N ALA A 135 0.27 -17.50 7.77
CA ALA A 135 0.64 -18.79 8.34
C ALA A 135 0.47 -19.95 7.33
N ASP A 136 1.07 -19.77 6.14
CA ASP A 136 0.98 -20.69 4.99
C ASP A 136 -0.47 -21.05 4.64
N GLY A 137 -1.30 -20.01 4.48
CA GLY A 137 -2.67 -20.08 3.96
C GLY A 137 -3.73 -20.58 4.94
N LYS A 138 -3.44 -20.59 6.25
CA LYS A 138 -4.49 -20.73 7.28
C LYS A 138 -5.53 -19.63 7.18
N HIS A 139 -5.09 -18.41 6.88
CA HIS A 139 -5.96 -17.28 6.58
C HIS A 139 -5.46 -16.55 5.35
N ASN A 140 -6.39 -16.12 4.50
CA ASN A 140 -6.10 -15.29 3.34
C ASN A 140 -6.98 -14.05 3.43
N ILE A 141 -6.36 -12.88 3.34
CA ILE A 141 -7.06 -11.59 3.40
C ILE A 141 -6.74 -10.84 2.12
N VAL A 142 -7.76 -10.28 1.48
CA VAL A 142 -7.60 -9.40 0.32
C VAL A 142 -8.05 -8.00 0.71
N PHE A 143 -7.16 -7.04 0.58
CA PHE A 143 -7.48 -5.62 0.60
C PHE A 143 -7.56 -5.15 -0.85
N SER A 144 -8.73 -4.69 -1.26
CA SER A 144 -8.93 -4.26 -2.64
C SER A 144 -8.17 -2.98 -2.97
N GLY A 145 -8.06 -2.05 -2.01
CA GLY A 145 -7.81 -0.66 -2.37
C GLY A 145 -8.90 -0.13 -3.30
N ASP A 146 -8.58 0.92 -4.05
CA ASP A 146 -9.47 1.42 -5.10
C ASP A 146 -9.42 0.52 -6.33
N GLN A 147 -10.60 0.26 -6.90
CA GLN A 147 -10.79 -0.68 -7.99
C GLN A 147 -11.63 -0.06 -9.10
N SER A 148 -11.32 -0.42 -10.34
CA SER A 148 -12.21 -0.16 -11.46
C SER A 148 -12.53 -1.46 -12.19
N THR A 149 -13.81 -1.82 -12.26
CA THR A 149 -14.27 -3.07 -12.89
C THR A 149 -14.36 -3.01 -14.42
N ARG A 150 -14.05 -1.86 -15.01
CA ARG A 150 -14.11 -1.63 -16.45
C ARG A 150 -12.72 -1.45 -17.03
N SER A 151 -12.51 -2.01 -18.21
CA SER A 151 -11.37 -1.65 -19.05
C SER A 151 -11.51 -0.19 -19.49
N HIS A 152 -10.50 0.61 -19.22
CA HIS A 152 -10.37 1.96 -19.77
C HIS A 152 -9.17 1.96 -20.72
N GLY A 153 -9.13 2.88 -21.71
CA GLY A 153 -8.16 2.82 -22.81
C GLY A 153 -6.68 2.73 -22.43
N CYS A 154 -6.34 3.00 -21.18
CA CYS A 154 -4.99 2.97 -20.60
C CYS A 154 -4.76 1.88 -19.54
N LEU A 155 -5.78 1.10 -19.14
CA LEU A 155 -5.67 0.08 -18.08
C LEU A 155 -6.45 -1.19 -18.42
N THR A 156 -5.83 -2.34 -18.20
CA THR A 156 -6.51 -3.64 -18.24
C THR A 156 -7.45 -3.76 -17.04
N PRO A 157 -8.58 -4.48 -17.19
CA PRO A 157 -9.48 -4.72 -16.07
C PRO A 157 -8.76 -5.49 -14.94
N PRO A 158 -9.31 -5.48 -13.71
CA PRO A 158 -8.67 -6.10 -12.57
C PRO A 158 -8.45 -7.58 -12.84
N THR A 159 -7.24 -8.06 -12.60
CA THR A 159 -7.00 -9.51 -12.59
C THR A 159 -7.52 -10.04 -11.26
N LEU A 160 -8.52 -10.93 -11.32
CA LEU A 160 -8.85 -11.76 -10.16
C LEU A 160 -7.56 -12.44 -9.70
N ALA A 161 -7.33 -12.47 -8.38
CA ALA A 161 -6.26 -13.23 -7.72
C ALA A 161 -6.46 -14.75 -7.97
N SER A 162 -6.33 -15.15 -9.23
CA SER A 162 -6.69 -16.46 -9.77
C SER A 162 -5.50 -17.40 -9.75
N HIS A 163 -4.28 -16.86 -9.68
CA HIS A 163 -3.04 -17.63 -9.63
C HIS A 163 -2.77 -18.25 -8.25
N GLY A 164 -3.41 -17.76 -7.17
CA GLY A 164 -3.32 -18.37 -5.84
C GLY A 164 -4.34 -19.48 -5.57
N TRP A 165 -5.51 -19.46 -6.23
CA TRP A 165 -6.56 -20.47 -5.99
C TRP A 165 -6.36 -21.77 -6.75
N LYS A 166 -5.78 -21.74 -7.96
CA LYS A 166 -5.63 -22.97 -8.79
C LYS A 166 -4.60 -23.96 -8.26
N HIS A 167 -3.62 -23.52 -7.47
CA HIS A 167 -2.65 -24.40 -6.83
C HIS A 167 -3.12 -25.00 -5.49
N TRP A 168 -4.26 -24.53 -4.96
CA TRP A 168 -4.74 -24.90 -3.63
C TRP A 168 -5.94 -25.87 -3.63
N SER A 169 -6.56 -26.12 -4.79
CA SER A 169 -7.69 -27.06 -4.90
C SER A 169 -7.27 -28.53 -5.09
N SER A 170 -6.01 -28.89 -4.88
CA SER A 170 -5.50 -30.26 -5.06
C SER A 170 -5.54 -31.11 -3.78
N ASN A 171 -6.52 -30.89 -2.90
CA ASN A 171 -6.87 -31.87 -1.88
C ASN A 171 -8.34 -32.31 -2.08
N PRO A 172 -8.61 -33.39 -2.83
CA PRO A 172 -9.95 -33.92 -2.94
C PRO A 172 -10.32 -34.50 -1.58
N LEU A 173 -11.07 -33.74 -0.79
CA LEU A 173 -11.85 -34.29 0.30
C LEU A 173 -12.81 -35.30 -0.31
N THR A 174 -12.48 -36.58 -0.11
CA THR A 174 -13.35 -37.72 -0.35
C THR A 174 -14.60 -37.58 0.50
N ALA A 175 -15.69 -37.10 -0.09
CA ALA A 175 -17.01 -37.24 0.50
C ALA A 175 -17.45 -38.72 0.36
N PRO A 176 -17.85 -39.40 1.44
CA PRO A 176 -18.43 -40.74 1.34
C PRO A 176 -19.80 -40.69 0.66
N ARG A 177 -20.13 -41.82 0.02
CA ARG A 177 -21.21 -42.08 -0.94
C ARG A 177 -22.60 -41.60 -0.56
#